data_AF-A0AAD4EEG8-F1
#
_entry.id   AF-A0AAD4EEG8-F1
#
_cell.length_a   1.000
_cell.length_b   1.000
_cell.length_c   1.000
_cell.angle_alpha   90.00
_cell.angle_beta   90.00
_cell.angle_gamma   90.00
#
_symmetry.space_group_name_H-M   'P 1'
#
loop_
_entity.id
_entity.type
_entity.pdbx_description
1 polymer ?
#
loop_
_entity_poly.entity_id
_entity_poly.type
_entity_poly.pdbx_seq_one_letter_code
_entity_poly.pdbx_strand_id
1 'polypeptide(L)'
;MGHKKKTSLKTTLQSQQIRLKNKEKAAHAAEAAELKTKHKGKGKAPALRPTIPFTPTDKILLIGEGNFSFAHALVIDPPLSLEHLPPSNITATSYDSEEECYDKYPDAKSKVGVLLERGAEVLFGVDGTRLEKCNALKKRLFDRVVFNFPHAGKGITDQDRNILSNQMLILGFLRSVVSCLAEGTIPTRNLSQKPRKPADDDDDDNMNDDEDIDAPSPSTTQGARGTVLITLRNVPPYTNWDVPRLAKTPPKPASLGTPPNPNYKLLRSFVFHRKMWKGYEHRMTKGERAHGRGTTGEGGEDRTWEFCLKD
;
A
#
# COMPACT_ATOMS: atom_id res chain seq x y z
N MET A 1 47.31 -22.99 -45.01
CA MET A 1 46.53 -22.49 -43.84
C MET A 1 46.65 -20.97 -43.79
N GLY A 2 45.54 -20.23 -43.64
CA GLY A 2 45.62 -18.83 -43.15
C GLY A 2 44.78 -17.74 -43.81
N HIS A 3 43.47 -17.94 -44.07
CA HIS A 3 42.57 -16.84 -44.49
C HIS A 3 41.24 -16.84 -43.70
N LYS A 4 41.27 -16.45 -42.41
CA LYS A 4 40.09 -16.05 -41.61
C LYS A 4 40.50 -15.09 -40.49
N LYS A 5 40.69 -13.79 -40.75
CA LYS A 5 40.85 -12.78 -39.66
C LYS A 5 40.43 -11.33 -39.98
N LYS A 6 39.96 -11.01 -41.20
CA LYS A 6 39.62 -9.61 -41.58
C LYS A 6 38.15 -9.22 -41.41
N THR A 7 37.21 -10.17 -41.32
CA THR A 7 35.77 -9.89 -41.18
C THR A 7 35.33 -9.56 -39.74
N SER A 8 36.03 -10.07 -38.72
CA SER A 8 35.67 -9.90 -37.29
C SER A 8 35.90 -8.47 -36.75
N LEU A 9 36.93 -7.77 -37.22
CA LEU A 9 37.27 -6.42 -36.75
C LEU A 9 36.29 -5.35 -37.21
N LYS A 10 35.75 -5.46 -38.44
CA LYS A 10 34.77 -4.51 -38.97
C LYS A 10 33.43 -4.58 -38.22
N THR A 11 32.95 -5.77 -37.91
CA THR A 11 31.69 -5.96 -37.15
C THR A 11 31.81 -5.46 -35.71
N THR A 12 32.98 -5.67 -35.09
CA THR A 12 33.25 -5.19 -33.72
C THR A 12 33.29 -3.65 -33.66
N LEU A 13 33.94 -3.00 -34.62
CA LEU A 13 33.98 -1.53 -34.72
C LEU A 13 32.58 -0.91 -34.94
N GLN A 14 31.76 -1.52 -35.79
CA GLN A 14 30.37 -1.06 -36.01
C GLN A 14 29.53 -1.21 -34.74
N SER A 15 29.69 -2.30 -33.99
CA SER A 15 28.96 -2.50 -32.72
C SER A 15 29.35 -1.48 -31.63
N GLN A 16 30.62 -1.08 -31.57
CA GLN A 16 31.10 -0.04 -30.65
C GLN A 16 30.58 1.34 -31.06
N GLN A 17 30.57 1.67 -32.36
CA GLN A 17 30.00 2.93 -32.86
C GLN A 17 28.50 3.04 -32.57
N ILE A 18 27.75 1.94 -32.67
CA ILE A 18 26.32 1.92 -32.31
C ILE A 18 26.12 2.12 -30.80
N ARG A 19 26.95 1.48 -29.96
CA ARG A 19 26.89 1.69 -28.50
C ARG A 19 27.22 3.12 -28.09
N LEU A 20 28.21 3.74 -28.73
CA LEU A 20 28.56 5.14 -28.49
C LEU A 20 27.42 6.09 -28.89
N LYS A 21 26.85 5.91 -30.09
CA LYS A 21 25.68 6.70 -30.54
C LYS A 21 24.46 6.51 -29.63
N ASN A 22 24.22 5.30 -29.12
CA ASN A 22 23.13 5.05 -28.17
C ASN A 22 23.38 5.69 -26.80
N LYS A 23 24.64 5.73 -26.34
CA LYS A 23 25.03 6.41 -25.10
C LYS A 23 24.91 7.93 -25.22
N GLU A 24 25.28 8.51 -26.35
CA GLU A 24 25.11 9.93 -26.65
C GLU A 24 23.62 10.32 -26.75
N LYS A 25 22.79 9.50 -27.42
CA LYS A 25 21.33 9.70 -27.44
C LYS A 25 20.70 9.61 -26.05
N ALA A 26 21.16 8.69 -25.20
CA ALA A 26 20.68 8.58 -23.83
C ALA A 26 21.09 9.78 -22.97
N ALA A 27 22.32 10.28 -23.13
CA ALA A 27 22.80 11.49 -22.46
C ALA A 27 22.01 12.74 -22.89
N HIS A 28 21.80 12.92 -24.20
CA HIS A 28 21.01 14.04 -24.73
C HIS A 28 19.53 13.95 -24.33
N ALA A 29 18.98 12.74 -24.19
CA ALA A 29 17.62 12.55 -23.66
C ALA A 29 17.52 12.88 -22.16
N ALA A 30 18.55 12.57 -21.37
CA ALA A 30 18.62 12.94 -19.95
C ALA A 30 18.77 14.46 -19.79
N GLU A 31 19.62 15.10 -20.60
CA GLU A 31 19.83 16.55 -20.57
C GLU A 31 18.58 17.32 -21.05
N ALA A 32 17.87 16.80 -22.06
CA ALA A 32 16.59 17.34 -22.49
C ALA A 32 15.48 17.15 -21.43
N ALA A 33 15.54 16.09 -20.61
CA ALA A 33 14.64 15.91 -19.48
C ALA A 33 14.94 16.91 -18.35
N GLU A 34 16.23 17.18 -18.07
CA GLU A 34 16.66 18.20 -17.09
C GLU A 34 16.30 19.62 -17.55
N LEU A 35 16.47 19.96 -18.82
CA LEU A 35 16.08 21.26 -19.37
C LEU A 35 14.55 21.47 -19.34
N LYS A 36 13.75 20.40 -19.53
CA LYS A 36 12.28 20.46 -19.37
C LYS A 36 11.84 20.67 -17.92
N THR A 37 12.66 20.31 -16.92
CA THR A 37 12.37 20.64 -15.51
C THR A 37 12.67 22.09 -15.16
N LYS A 38 13.59 22.76 -15.86
CA LYS A 38 13.95 24.17 -15.60
C LYS A 38 12.97 25.19 -16.20
N HIS A 39 12.23 24.85 -17.26
CA HIS A 39 11.28 25.77 -17.92
C HIS A 39 9.80 25.54 -17.58
N LYS A 40 9.47 24.64 -16.64
CA LYS A 40 8.09 24.52 -16.18
C LYS A 40 7.80 25.64 -15.18
N GLY A 41 7.28 26.76 -15.70
CA GLY A 41 6.81 27.90 -14.92
C GLY A 41 5.94 27.44 -13.74
N LYS A 42 6.11 28.13 -12.60
CA LYS A 42 5.36 27.95 -11.36
C LYS A 42 3.87 28.29 -11.54
N GLY A 43 3.13 27.47 -12.26
CA GLY A 43 1.70 27.31 -11.99
C GLY A 43 1.61 26.53 -10.69
N LYS A 44 1.06 27.12 -9.62
CA LYS A 44 0.67 26.35 -8.43
C LYS A 44 -0.33 25.29 -8.91
N ALA A 45 0.11 24.05 -9.03
CA ALA A 45 -0.80 22.93 -9.15
C ALA A 45 -1.80 23.04 -7.99
N PRO A 46 -3.11 22.85 -8.22
CA PRO A 46 -4.07 22.82 -7.13
C PRO A 46 -3.54 21.83 -6.09
N ALA A 47 -3.48 22.24 -4.82
CA ALA A 47 -3.06 21.35 -3.75
C ALA A 47 -3.95 20.10 -3.81
N LEU A 48 -3.37 18.97 -4.21
CA LEU A 48 -4.11 17.72 -4.32
C LEU A 48 -4.69 17.43 -2.94
N ARG A 49 -6.02 17.36 -2.86
CA ARG A 49 -6.69 16.97 -1.62
C ARG A 49 -6.14 15.60 -1.23
N PRO A 50 -5.62 15.45 -0.01
CA PRO A 50 -5.12 14.18 0.45
C PRO A 50 -6.16 13.07 0.29
N THR A 51 -5.70 11.86 -0.03
CA THR A 51 -6.60 10.72 -0.18
C THR A 51 -6.92 10.10 1.18
N ILE A 52 -8.21 10.04 1.51
CA ILE A 52 -8.72 9.27 2.66
C ILE A 52 -9.24 7.94 2.11
N PRO A 53 -8.69 6.79 2.57
CA PRO A 53 -9.04 5.49 2.01
C PRO A 53 -10.23 4.80 2.68
N PHE A 54 -10.94 5.51 3.56
CA PHE A 54 -12.04 4.97 4.35
C PHE A 54 -13.37 5.62 3.98
N THR A 55 -14.46 4.93 4.28
CA THR A 55 -15.81 5.48 4.28
C THR A 55 -16.40 5.45 5.70
N PRO A 56 -17.41 6.27 6.02
CA PRO A 56 -18.06 6.25 7.34
C PRO A 56 -18.69 4.91 7.75
N THR A 57 -18.92 3.99 6.81
CA THR A 57 -19.53 2.68 7.08
C THR A 57 -18.51 1.56 7.17
N ASP A 58 -17.24 1.82 6.83
CA ASP A 58 -16.21 0.78 6.79
C ASP A 58 -15.97 0.18 8.18
N LYS A 59 -15.84 -1.15 8.25
CA LYS A 59 -15.19 -1.88 9.34
C LYS A 59 -13.69 -1.93 9.09
N ILE A 60 -12.92 -1.41 10.03
CA ILE A 60 -11.49 -1.16 9.88
C ILE A 60 -10.69 -1.98 10.88
N LEU A 61 -9.76 -2.78 10.39
CA LEU A 61 -8.76 -3.49 11.18
C LEU A 61 -7.40 -2.81 10.99
N LEU A 62 -6.82 -2.29 12.08
CA LEU A 62 -5.48 -1.71 12.10
C LEU A 62 -4.50 -2.74 12.68
N ILE A 63 -3.49 -3.10 11.90
CA ILE A 63 -2.51 -4.14 12.24
C ILE A 63 -1.19 -3.49 12.68
N GLY A 64 -0.69 -3.94 13.83
CA GLY A 64 0.66 -3.59 14.29
C GLY A 64 0.80 -2.15 14.75
N GLU A 65 -0.23 -1.60 15.39
CA GLU A 65 -0.15 -0.31 16.08
C GLU A 65 0.97 -0.36 17.14
N GLY A 66 1.80 0.68 17.16
CA GLY A 66 2.81 0.89 18.20
C GLY A 66 2.15 1.42 19.47
N ASN A 67 2.10 2.75 19.59
CA ASN A 67 1.44 3.43 20.71
C ASN A 67 -0.04 3.75 20.47
N PHE A 68 -0.68 3.14 19.46
CA PHE A 68 -2.08 3.39 19.07
C PHE A 68 -2.41 4.83 18.64
N SER A 69 -1.42 5.66 18.32
CA SER A 69 -1.65 7.06 17.95
C SER A 69 -2.41 7.23 16.63
N PHE A 70 -2.33 6.27 15.70
CA PHE A 70 -3.09 6.32 14.45
C PHE A 70 -4.56 6.01 14.70
N ALA A 71 -4.84 4.92 15.41
CA ALA A 71 -6.20 4.58 15.85
C ALA A 71 -6.82 5.74 16.65
N HIS A 72 -6.07 6.30 17.60
CA HIS A 72 -6.52 7.44 18.41
C HIS A 72 -6.86 8.66 17.56
N ALA A 73 -6.00 9.02 16.58
CA ALA A 73 -6.29 10.12 15.66
C ALA A 73 -7.55 9.87 14.82
N LEU A 74 -7.74 8.64 14.32
CA LEU A 74 -8.91 8.25 13.53
C LEU A 74 -10.21 8.34 14.33
N VAL A 75 -10.19 8.05 15.63
CA VAL A 75 -11.38 8.08 16.51
C VAL A 75 -11.68 9.48 17.05
N ILE A 76 -10.65 10.25 17.43
CA ILE A 76 -10.83 11.50 18.18
C ILE A 76 -10.87 12.74 17.29
N ASP A 77 -10.12 12.74 16.20
CA ASP A 77 -10.07 13.86 15.26
C ASP A 77 -10.13 13.34 13.81
N PRO A 78 -11.19 12.60 13.44
CA PRO A 78 -11.35 12.13 12.08
C PRO A 78 -11.47 13.32 11.11
N PRO A 79 -10.96 13.19 9.88
CA PRO A 79 -11.33 14.13 8.82
C PRO A 79 -12.85 14.19 8.64
N LEU A 80 -13.39 15.34 8.21
CA LEU A 80 -14.84 15.57 8.04
C LEU A 80 -15.57 14.46 7.28
N SER A 81 -14.92 13.84 6.28
CA SER A 81 -15.53 12.75 5.51
C SER A 81 -15.76 11.46 6.32
N LEU A 82 -15.24 11.37 7.54
CA LEU A 82 -15.33 10.23 8.46
C LEU A 82 -15.96 10.61 9.80
N GLU A 83 -16.57 11.80 9.93
CA GLU A 83 -17.18 12.26 11.19
C GLU A 83 -18.24 11.27 11.74
N HIS A 84 -18.91 10.55 10.84
CA HIS A 84 -19.92 9.56 11.20
C HIS A 84 -19.39 8.11 11.26
N LEU A 85 -18.07 7.90 11.16
CA LEU A 85 -17.48 6.57 11.34
C LEU A 85 -17.66 6.12 12.80
N PRO A 86 -18.43 5.06 13.09
CA PRO A 86 -18.61 4.61 14.46
C PRO A 86 -17.27 4.12 15.02
N PRO A 87 -16.85 4.55 16.23
CA PRO A 87 -15.63 4.02 16.84
C PRO A 87 -15.64 2.50 16.99
N SER A 88 -16.82 1.90 17.20
CA SER A 88 -17.02 0.44 17.27
C SER A 88 -16.70 -0.31 15.97
N ASN A 89 -16.56 0.39 14.85
CA ASN A 89 -16.10 -0.20 13.59
C ASN A 89 -14.57 -0.29 13.51
N ILE A 90 -13.83 0.26 14.48
CA ILE A 90 -12.37 0.27 14.49
C ILE A 90 -11.87 -0.76 15.49
N THR A 91 -11.10 -1.73 14.98
CA THR A 91 -10.33 -2.67 15.79
C THR A 91 -8.85 -2.40 15.57
N ALA A 92 -8.16 -1.98 16.62
CA ALA A 92 -6.74 -1.68 16.60
C ALA A 92 -5.94 -2.79 17.28
N THR A 93 -4.89 -3.29 16.63
CA THR A 93 -4.11 -4.41 17.16
C THR A 93 -2.64 -4.08 17.31
N SER A 94 -2.00 -4.61 18.35
CA SER A 94 -0.55 -4.59 18.52
C SER A 94 0.03 -6.00 18.53
N TYR A 95 1.27 -6.14 18.05
CA TYR A 95 2.01 -7.39 18.11
C TYR A 95 2.50 -7.70 19.53
N ASP A 96 2.93 -6.66 20.24
CA ASP A 96 3.39 -6.77 21.62
C ASP A 96 2.24 -7.18 22.54
N SER A 97 2.54 -7.87 23.64
CA SER A 97 1.60 -8.01 24.74
C SER A 97 1.24 -6.62 25.32
N GLU A 98 0.16 -6.55 26.12
CA GLU A 98 -0.26 -5.29 26.73
C GLU A 98 0.85 -4.68 27.62
N GLU A 99 1.46 -5.51 28.47
CA GLU A 99 2.57 -5.10 29.35
C GLU A 99 3.77 -4.59 28.54
N GLU A 100 4.25 -5.36 27.57
CA GLU A 100 5.37 -4.95 26.72
C GLU A 100 5.08 -3.67 25.92
N CYS A 101 3.84 -3.51 25.45
CA CYS A 101 3.43 -2.31 24.73
C CYS A 101 3.51 -1.08 25.64
N TYR A 102 2.99 -1.16 26.86
CA TYR A 102 2.99 -0.05 27.81
C TYR A 102 4.39 0.26 28.35
N ASP A 103 5.24 -0.73 28.51
CA ASP A 103 6.64 -0.52 28.87
C ASP A 103 7.42 0.20 27.76
N LYS A 104 7.21 -0.21 26.50
CA LYS A 104 7.85 0.44 25.33
C LYS A 104 7.29 1.83 25.05
N TYR A 105 5.98 2.01 25.27
CA TYR A 105 5.22 3.22 24.97
C TYR A 105 4.29 3.58 26.13
N PRO A 106 4.79 4.26 27.20
CA PRO A 106 3.96 4.59 28.36
C PRO A 106 2.72 5.43 28.02
N ASP A 107 2.80 6.24 26.97
CA ASP A 107 1.70 7.05 26.46
C ASP A 107 0.60 6.25 25.75
N ALA A 108 0.86 4.98 25.41
CA ALA A 108 -0.13 4.08 24.82
C ALA A 108 -1.27 3.78 25.80
N LYS A 109 -0.99 3.68 27.10
CA LYS A 109 -2.01 3.39 28.12
C LYS A 109 -3.16 4.42 28.11
N SER A 110 -2.81 5.71 28.03
CA SER A 110 -3.80 6.77 27.94
C SER A 110 -4.58 6.72 26.63
N LYS A 111 -3.90 6.47 25.49
CA LYS A 111 -4.55 6.39 24.18
C LYS A 111 -5.51 5.19 24.09
N VAL A 112 -5.11 4.03 24.61
CA VAL A 112 -5.95 2.84 24.68
C VAL A 112 -7.16 3.06 25.58
N GLY A 113 -6.98 3.69 26.74
CA GLY A 113 -8.11 4.05 27.61
C GLY A 113 -9.17 4.89 26.88
N VAL A 114 -8.73 5.92 26.15
CA VAL A 114 -9.63 6.77 25.34
C VAL A 114 -10.30 5.98 24.20
N LEU A 115 -9.56 5.10 23.52
CA LEU A 115 -10.12 4.26 22.44
C LEU A 115 -11.25 3.36 22.96
N LEU A 116 -11.01 2.68 24.08
CA LEU A 116 -12.00 1.81 24.72
C LEU A 116 -13.21 2.59 25.22
N GLU A 117 -13.00 3.76 25.85
CA GLU A 117 -14.09 4.64 26.31
C GLU A 117 -14.99 5.12 25.16
N ARG A 118 -14.39 5.37 23.99
CA ARG A 118 -15.14 5.75 22.77
C ARG A 118 -15.82 4.57 22.09
N GLY A 119 -15.56 3.33 22.53
CA GLY A 119 -16.17 2.11 22.01
C GLY A 119 -15.39 1.44 20.88
N ALA A 120 -14.16 1.87 20.59
CA ALA A 120 -13.26 1.14 19.70
C ALA A 120 -12.69 -0.10 20.41
N GLU A 121 -12.29 -1.10 19.64
CA GLU A 121 -11.71 -2.33 20.17
C GLU A 121 -10.18 -2.30 20.08
N VAL A 122 -9.51 -2.74 21.14
CA VAL A 122 -8.05 -2.86 21.18
C VAL A 122 -7.66 -4.30 21.52
N LEU A 123 -6.75 -4.88 20.73
CA LEU A 123 -6.26 -6.24 20.91
C LEU A 123 -4.72 -6.27 20.95
N PHE A 124 -4.15 -6.96 21.93
CA PHE A 124 -2.70 -7.14 22.07
C PHE A 124 -2.27 -8.56 21.68
N GLY A 125 -0.97 -8.77 21.45
CA GLY A 125 -0.42 -10.09 21.10
C GLY A 125 -0.89 -10.61 19.74
N VAL A 126 -1.31 -9.73 18.82
CA VAL A 126 -1.84 -10.11 17.51
C VAL A 126 -0.71 -10.19 16.48
N ASP A 127 -0.39 -11.41 16.06
CA ASP A 127 0.52 -11.65 14.94
C ASP A 127 -0.19 -11.46 13.60
N GLY A 128 0.11 -10.35 12.91
CA GLY A 128 -0.45 -10.04 11.59
C GLY A 128 -0.15 -11.09 10.52
N THR A 129 0.84 -11.97 10.71
CA THR A 129 1.13 -13.08 9.79
C THR A 129 0.35 -14.36 10.11
N ARG A 130 -0.42 -14.36 11.21
CA ARG A 130 -1.17 -15.50 11.74
C ARG A 130 -2.51 -15.05 12.38
N LEU A 131 -3.22 -14.13 11.73
CA LEU A 131 -4.53 -13.61 12.14
C LEU A 131 -5.57 -14.72 12.38
N GLU A 132 -5.50 -15.84 11.66
CA GLU A 132 -6.37 -17.00 11.86
C GLU A 132 -6.24 -17.63 13.25
N LYS A 133 -5.12 -17.38 13.95
CA LYS A 133 -4.89 -17.84 15.33
C LYS A 133 -5.49 -16.90 16.37
N CYS A 134 -5.80 -15.65 16.01
CA CYS A 134 -6.42 -14.70 16.93
C CYS A 134 -7.91 -15.01 17.06
N ASN A 135 -8.32 -15.60 18.18
CA ASN A 135 -9.71 -15.98 18.42
C ASN A 135 -10.69 -14.80 18.31
N ALA A 136 -10.29 -13.60 18.75
CA ALA A 136 -11.11 -12.39 18.69
C ALA A 136 -11.37 -11.89 17.26
N LEU A 137 -10.56 -12.32 16.28
CA LEU A 137 -10.70 -11.96 14.86
C LEU A 137 -11.34 -13.08 14.01
N LYS A 138 -11.52 -14.29 14.57
CA LYS A 138 -12.09 -15.41 13.83
C LYS A 138 -13.49 -15.07 13.32
N LYS A 139 -13.73 -15.37 12.04
CA LYS A 139 -15.02 -15.16 11.33
C LYS A 139 -15.46 -13.68 11.24
N ARG A 140 -14.60 -12.73 11.58
CA ARG A 140 -14.86 -11.30 11.40
C ARG A 140 -14.30 -10.86 10.06
N LEU A 141 -15.13 -10.12 9.34
CA LEU A 141 -14.80 -9.57 8.04
C LEU A 141 -14.69 -8.05 8.13
N PHE A 142 -13.69 -7.50 7.46
CA PHE A 142 -13.37 -6.08 7.45
C PHE A 142 -13.34 -5.55 6.02
N ASP A 143 -13.85 -4.34 5.85
CA ASP A 143 -13.83 -3.62 4.57
C ASP A 143 -12.42 -3.08 4.29
N ARG A 144 -11.69 -2.75 5.36
CA ARG A 144 -10.36 -2.14 5.31
C ARG A 144 -9.45 -2.81 6.32
N VAL A 145 -8.37 -3.44 5.85
CA VAL A 145 -7.28 -3.90 6.72
C VAL A 145 -6.03 -3.09 6.44
N VAL A 146 -5.52 -2.39 7.44
CA VAL A 146 -4.42 -1.43 7.31
C VAL A 146 -3.19 -1.95 8.04
N PHE A 147 -2.06 -2.04 7.34
CA PHE A 147 -0.76 -2.31 7.94
C PHE A 147 0.21 -1.17 7.62
N ASN A 148 0.29 -0.21 8.54
CA ASN A 148 1.11 0.97 8.37
C ASN A 148 2.55 0.69 8.80
N PHE A 149 3.49 0.89 7.88
CA PHE A 149 4.92 0.74 8.09
C PHE A 149 5.35 -0.61 8.69
N PRO A 150 4.92 -1.75 8.13
CA PRO A 150 5.31 -3.06 8.64
C PRO A 150 6.83 -3.22 8.65
N HIS A 151 7.40 -3.75 9.73
CA HIS A 151 8.84 -4.03 9.81
C HIS A 151 9.08 -5.23 10.73
N ALA A 152 9.96 -6.15 10.32
CA ALA A 152 10.19 -7.42 11.02
C ALA A 152 10.95 -7.27 12.35
N GLY A 153 11.60 -6.12 12.59
CA GLY A 153 12.22 -5.78 13.88
C GLY A 153 13.48 -6.58 14.24
N LYS A 154 13.94 -7.51 13.40
CA LYS A 154 14.99 -8.51 13.72
C LYS A 154 16.42 -7.99 13.88
N GLY A 155 16.65 -6.68 13.88
CA GLY A 155 18.00 -6.11 14.05
C GLY A 155 19.05 -6.48 12.98
N ILE A 156 18.67 -7.16 11.89
CA ILE A 156 19.59 -7.70 10.89
C ILE A 156 20.40 -6.58 10.23
N THR A 157 21.73 -6.69 10.32
CA THR A 157 22.70 -5.72 9.76
C THR A 157 22.91 -5.91 8.26
N ASP A 158 22.92 -7.15 7.80
CA ASP A 158 23.01 -7.49 6.38
C ASP A 158 21.77 -7.02 5.62
N GLN A 159 21.98 -6.14 4.63
CA GLN A 159 20.88 -5.46 3.96
C GLN A 159 19.98 -6.43 3.19
N ASP A 160 20.55 -7.40 2.49
CA ASP A 160 19.77 -8.33 1.66
C ASP A 160 18.94 -9.28 2.51
N ARG A 161 19.50 -9.80 3.61
CA ARG A 161 18.76 -10.57 4.61
C ARG A 161 17.69 -9.72 5.31
N ASN A 162 17.96 -8.45 5.56
CA ASN A 162 16.96 -7.53 6.13
C ASN A 162 15.80 -7.29 5.16
N ILE A 163 16.10 -7.04 3.88
CA ILE A 163 15.10 -6.93 2.81
C ILE A 163 14.26 -8.20 2.75
N LEU A 164 14.90 -9.37 2.65
CA LEU A 164 14.19 -10.66 2.58
C LEU A 164 13.30 -10.89 3.80
N SER A 165 13.78 -10.58 5.02
CA SER A 165 12.97 -10.73 6.23
C SER A 165 11.72 -9.84 6.21
N ASN A 166 11.82 -8.61 5.71
CA ASN A 166 10.66 -7.72 5.59
C ASN A 166 9.72 -8.14 4.46
N GLN A 167 10.25 -8.66 3.35
CA GLN A 167 9.43 -9.27 2.28
C GLN A 167 8.65 -10.48 2.80
N MET A 168 9.26 -11.33 3.63
CA MET A 168 8.59 -12.49 4.24
C MET A 168 7.49 -12.07 5.23
N LEU A 169 7.69 -10.99 5.98
CA LEU A 169 6.65 -10.40 6.84
C LEU A 169 5.42 -9.99 6.00
N ILE A 170 5.66 -9.24 4.91
CA ILE A 170 4.58 -8.78 4.02
C ILE A 170 3.84 -9.96 3.39
N LEU A 171 4.57 -10.98 2.89
CA LEU A 171 3.96 -12.18 2.32
C LEU A 171 3.15 -12.97 3.35
N GLY A 172 3.66 -13.11 4.57
CA GLY A 172 2.94 -13.76 5.67
C GLY A 172 1.64 -13.04 6.01
N PHE A 173 1.68 -11.71 6.12
CA PHE A 173 0.50 -10.88 6.34
C PHE A 173 -0.53 -11.01 5.21
N LEU A 174 -0.09 -10.85 3.95
CA LEU A 174 -0.96 -10.97 2.78
C LEU A 174 -1.63 -12.34 2.68
N ARG A 175 -0.95 -13.41 3.12
CA ARG A 175 -1.59 -14.74 3.19
C ARG A 175 -2.64 -14.80 4.28
N SER A 176 -2.33 -14.28 5.47
CA SER A 176 -3.18 -14.42 6.65
C SER A 176 -4.45 -13.56 6.59
N VAL A 177 -4.34 -12.35 6.03
CA VAL A 177 -5.44 -11.38 5.97
C VAL A 177 -6.63 -11.82 5.12
N VAL A 178 -6.44 -12.76 4.18
CA VAL A 178 -7.51 -13.29 3.32
C VAL A 178 -8.73 -13.73 4.13
N SER A 179 -8.52 -14.37 5.27
CA SER A 179 -9.61 -14.90 6.12
C SER A 179 -10.46 -13.82 6.82
N CYS A 180 -10.02 -12.56 6.76
CA CYS A 180 -10.65 -11.43 7.45
C CYS A 180 -11.14 -10.35 6.48
N LEU A 181 -11.05 -10.55 5.16
CA LEU A 181 -11.51 -9.58 4.17
C LEU A 181 -12.98 -9.80 3.84
N ALA A 182 -13.77 -8.72 3.84
CA ALA A 182 -15.15 -8.76 3.37
C ALA A 182 -15.24 -9.34 1.96
N GLU A 183 -16.15 -10.29 1.77
CA GLU A 183 -16.50 -10.84 0.47
C GLU A 183 -17.36 -9.85 -0.32
N GLY A 184 -17.25 -9.87 -1.64
CA GLY A 184 -17.98 -8.92 -2.46
C GLY A 184 -17.40 -8.70 -3.84
N THR A 185 -17.93 -7.69 -4.52
CA THR A 185 -17.45 -7.27 -5.85
C THR A 185 -16.15 -6.49 -5.74
N ILE A 186 -15.22 -6.69 -6.68
CA ILE A 186 -13.97 -5.91 -6.70
C ILE A 186 -14.33 -4.43 -6.88
N PRO A 187 -13.91 -3.52 -5.97
CA PRO A 187 -14.25 -2.11 -6.08
C PRO A 187 -13.74 -1.52 -7.40
N THR A 188 -14.67 -1.12 -8.28
CA THR A 188 -14.38 -0.35 -9.48
C THR A 188 -14.43 1.13 -9.13
N ARG A 189 -13.27 1.80 -9.11
CA ARG A 189 -13.27 3.26 -9.15
C ARG A 189 -13.38 3.66 -10.60
N ASN A 190 -14.51 4.28 -10.96
CA ASN A 190 -14.61 5.08 -12.18
C ASN A 190 -13.52 6.14 -12.08
N LEU A 191 -12.39 5.90 -12.77
CA LEU A 191 -11.50 6.99 -13.15
C LEU A 191 -12.38 7.87 -14.01
N SER A 192 -12.83 8.98 -13.44
CA SER A 192 -13.62 10.02 -14.10
C SER A 192 -13.22 10.06 -15.57
N GLN A 193 -14.14 9.61 -16.43
CA GLN A 193 -13.96 9.65 -17.86
C GLN A 193 -13.46 11.06 -18.18
N LYS A 194 -12.28 11.14 -18.80
CA LYS A 194 -11.79 12.40 -19.36
C LYS A 194 -12.98 13.01 -20.12
N PRO A 195 -13.40 14.26 -19.87
CA PRO A 195 -14.46 14.84 -20.66
C PRO A 195 -14.03 14.72 -22.12
N ARG A 196 -14.80 13.97 -22.91
CA ARG A 196 -14.64 13.99 -24.36
C ARG A 196 -14.79 15.45 -24.74
N LYS A 197 -13.80 15.99 -25.47
CA LYS A 197 -13.99 17.28 -26.15
C LYS A 197 -15.28 17.17 -26.97
N PRO A 198 -16.12 18.20 -27.02
CA PRO A 198 -17.14 18.25 -28.06
C PRO A 198 -16.41 18.16 -29.39
N ALA A 199 -16.74 17.15 -30.18
CA ALA A 199 -16.47 17.21 -31.61
C ALA A 199 -17.52 18.15 -32.18
N ASP A 200 -17.08 19.06 -33.04
CA ASP A 200 -17.94 19.95 -33.81
C ASP A 200 -19.07 19.15 -34.47
N ASP A 201 -20.25 19.79 -34.48
CA ASP A 201 -21.44 19.39 -35.22
C ASP A 201 -21.11 19.13 -36.70
N ASP A 202 -21.62 18.03 -37.23
CA ASP A 202 -22.36 18.00 -38.49
C ASP A 202 -23.06 16.63 -38.66
N ASP A 203 -24.39 16.71 -38.70
CA ASP A 203 -25.42 15.87 -39.34
C ASP A 203 -25.13 14.39 -39.68
N ASP A 204 -26.01 13.48 -39.26
CA ASP A 204 -27.15 13.02 -40.09
C ASP A 204 -27.91 11.85 -39.40
N ASP A 205 -29.19 11.76 -39.72
CA ASP A 205 -30.23 10.89 -39.18
C ASP A 205 -29.92 9.37 -39.18
N ASN A 206 -30.35 8.66 -38.13
CA ASN A 206 -31.12 7.44 -38.31
C ASN A 206 -31.82 6.95 -37.03
N MET A 207 -33.15 6.94 -37.10
CA MET A 207 -34.05 6.16 -36.26
C MET A 207 -33.79 4.66 -36.44
N ASN A 208 -33.66 3.92 -35.35
CA ASN A 208 -34.35 2.64 -35.19
C ASN A 208 -34.44 2.24 -33.73
N ASP A 209 -35.68 1.97 -33.34
CA ASP A 209 -36.11 1.32 -32.11
C ASP A 209 -35.48 -0.08 -31.97
N ASP A 210 -35.03 -0.41 -30.75
CA ASP A 210 -35.40 -1.68 -30.12
C ASP A 210 -35.21 -1.54 -28.60
N GLU A 211 -36.34 -1.59 -27.90
CA GLU A 211 -36.45 -1.66 -26.44
C GLU A 211 -36.07 -3.07 -25.95
N ASP A 212 -34.84 -3.26 -25.48
CA ASP A 212 -34.53 -4.38 -24.58
C ASP A 212 -34.65 -3.91 -23.13
N ILE A 213 -35.86 -4.10 -22.58
CA ILE A 213 -36.15 -4.04 -21.15
C ILE A 213 -35.46 -5.23 -20.48
N ASP A 214 -34.20 -5.06 -20.10
CA ASP A 214 -33.51 -6.03 -19.26
C ASP A 214 -33.97 -5.80 -17.80
N ALA A 215 -34.96 -6.59 -17.38
CA ALA A 215 -35.48 -6.60 -16.03
C ALA A 215 -34.33 -6.83 -15.04
N PRO A 216 -34.17 -6.02 -13.97
CA PRO A 216 -33.16 -6.30 -12.97
C PRO A 216 -33.55 -7.57 -12.22
N SER A 217 -32.87 -8.66 -12.56
CA SER A 217 -32.82 -9.90 -11.79
C SER A 217 -32.44 -9.57 -10.33
N PRO A 218 -32.96 -10.28 -9.31
CA PRO A 218 -32.72 -9.98 -7.91
C PRO A 218 -31.26 -10.30 -7.56
N SER A 219 -30.34 -9.40 -7.91
CA SER A 219 -28.97 -9.48 -7.49
C SER A 219 -28.96 -9.33 -5.97
N THR A 220 -28.60 -10.40 -5.28
CA THR A 220 -28.07 -10.33 -3.92
C THR A 220 -27.17 -9.12 -3.85
N THR A 221 -27.47 -8.16 -2.97
CA THR A 221 -26.65 -6.97 -2.71
C THR A 221 -25.29 -7.42 -2.17
N GLN A 222 -24.41 -7.89 -3.04
CA GLN A 222 -23.04 -8.22 -2.70
C GLN A 222 -22.32 -6.90 -2.45
N GLY A 223 -21.91 -6.69 -1.20
CA GLY A 223 -21.14 -5.52 -0.81
C GLY A 223 -19.83 -5.38 -1.59
N ALA A 224 -19.10 -4.30 -1.35
CA ALA A 224 -17.76 -4.14 -1.90
C ALA A 224 -16.79 -5.10 -1.22
N ARG A 225 -15.89 -5.71 -2.00
CA ARG A 225 -14.84 -6.58 -1.46
C ARG A 225 -13.88 -5.78 -0.58
N GLY A 226 -13.52 -6.38 0.55
CA GLY A 226 -12.54 -5.83 1.48
C GLY A 226 -11.18 -5.60 0.83
N THR A 227 -10.48 -4.57 1.28
CA THR A 227 -9.20 -4.14 0.72
C THR A 227 -8.11 -4.08 1.78
N VAL A 228 -6.88 -4.30 1.34
CA VAL A 228 -5.68 -4.25 2.17
C VAL A 228 -4.89 -2.99 1.84
N LEU A 229 -4.54 -2.20 2.84
CA LEU A 229 -3.73 -1.00 2.72
C LEU A 229 -2.39 -1.21 3.40
N ILE A 230 -1.31 -1.12 2.62
CA ILE A 230 0.06 -1.20 3.15
C ILE A 230 0.74 0.14 2.91
N THR A 231 1.26 0.74 3.97
CA THR A 231 1.99 2.02 3.89
C THR A 231 3.47 1.79 4.16
N LEU A 232 4.36 2.34 3.34
CA LEU A 232 5.80 2.37 3.59
C LEU A 232 6.38 3.73 3.24
N ARG A 233 7.61 3.96 3.69
CA ARG A 233 8.42 5.07 3.19
C ARG A 233 8.79 4.78 1.74
N ASN A 234 8.62 5.76 0.86
CA ASN A 234 8.95 5.64 -0.56
C ASN A 234 10.42 6.02 -0.83
N VAL A 235 11.33 5.36 -0.13
CA VAL A 235 12.79 5.54 -0.22
C VAL A 235 13.51 4.22 0.08
N PRO A 236 14.70 3.96 -0.46
CA PRO A 236 15.52 2.83 0.00
C PRO A 236 15.83 2.89 1.50
N PRO A 237 15.94 1.74 2.20
CA PRO A 237 15.81 0.39 1.66
C PRO A 237 14.35 -0.09 1.53
N TYR A 238 13.36 0.66 1.99
CA TYR A 238 11.94 0.25 2.02
C TYR A 238 11.38 -0.02 0.61
N THR A 239 11.79 0.75 -0.40
CA THR A 239 11.41 0.51 -1.80
C THR A 239 11.89 -0.85 -2.32
N ASN A 240 13.01 -1.37 -1.80
CA ASN A 240 13.57 -2.65 -2.21
C ASN A 240 12.75 -3.84 -1.71
N TRP A 241 11.81 -3.62 -0.78
CA TRP A 241 10.88 -4.66 -0.36
C TRP A 241 9.83 -4.95 -1.44
N ASP A 242 9.57 -3.99 -2.33
CA ASP A 242 8.73 -4.15 -3.53
C ASP A 242 7.33 -4.72 -3.23
N VAL A 243 6.61 -4.04 -2.32
CA VAL A 243 5.24 -4.40 -1.90
C VAL A 243 4.32 -4.67 -3.09
N PRO A 244 4.28 -3.84 -4.16
CA PRO A 244 3.39 -4.11 -5.29
C PRO A 244 3.71 -5.42 -6.01
N ARG A 245 4.98 -5.79 -6.19
CA ARG A 245 5.35 -7.08 -6.79
C ARG A 245 4.98 -8.24 -5.88
N LEU A 246 5.27 -8.13 -4.57
CA LEU A 246 4.91 -9.16 -3.59
C LEU A 246 3.41 -9.46 -3.60
N ALA A 247 2.57 -8.44 -3.72
CA ALA A 247 1.12 -8.61 -3.73
C ALA A 247 0.57 -9.11 -5.09
N LYS A 248 1.06 -8.56 -6.21
CA LYS A 248 0.53 -8.90 -7.55
C LYS A 248 1.05 -10.22 -8.11
N THR A 249 2.33 -10.49 -7.89
CA THR A 249 3.09 -11.61 -8.46
C THR A 249 4.02 -12.17 -7.37
N PRO A 250 3.44 -12.73 -6.29
CA PRO A 250 4.23 -13.27 -5.20
C PRO A 250 5.13 -14.42 -5.70
N PRO A 251 6.32 -14.59 -5.10
CA PRO A 251 7.13 -15.78 -5.34
C PRO A 251 6.38 -17.04 -4.88
N LYS A 252 6.73 -18.20 -5.46
CA LYS A 252 6.24 -19.48 -4.94
C LYS A 252 6.74 -19.68 -3.50
N PRO A 253 5.96 -20.33 -2.62
CA PRO A 253 6.42 -20.62 -1.28
C PRO A 253 7.73 -21.43 -1.32
N ALA A 254 8.68 -21.08 -0.45
CA ALA A 254 10.00 -21.71 -0.43
C ALA A 254 10.00 -23.13 0.17
N SER A 255 8.95 -23.50 0.89
CA SER A 255 8.84 -24.80 1.58
C SER A 255 7.56 -25.52 1.19
N LEU A 256 7.67 -26.84 1.00
CA LEU A 256 6.62 -27.76 0.55
C LEU A 256 5.37 -27.82 1.46
N GLY A 257 5.41 -27.25 2.67
CA GLY A 257 4.26 -27.19 3.59
C GLY A 257 3.66 -25.79 3.78
N THR A 258 4.18 -24.76 3.10
CA THR A 258 3.65 -23.39 3.23
C THR A 258 2.53 -23.17 2.22
N PRO A 259 1.35 -22.66 2.63
CA PRO A 259 0.27 -22.41 1.68
C PRO A 259 0.69 -21.42 0.59
N PRO A 260 0.11 -21.52 -0.62
CA PRO A 260 0.40 -20.61 -1.71
C PRO A 260 0.15 -19.16 -1.32
N ASN A 261 0.94 -18.25 -1.89
CA ASN A 261 0.72 -16.83 -1.71
C ASN A 261 -0.46 -16.39 -2.60
N PRO A 262 -1.48 -15.73 -2.06
CA PRO A 262 -2.60 -15.22 -2.85
C PRO A 262 -2.16 -14.08 -3.78
N ASN A 263 -2.86 -13.92 -4.89
CA ASN A 263 -2.63 -12.82 -5.83
C ASN A 263 -3.60 -11.68 -5.56
N TYR A 264 -3.08 -10.46 -5.52
CA TYR A 264 -3.86 -9.24 -5.37
C TYR A 264 -3.85 -8.40 -6.64
N LYS A 265 -4.91 -7.61 -6.82
CA LYS A 265 -4.98 -6.49 -7.75
C LYS A 265 -4.62 -5.21 -7.00
N LEU A 266 -3.65 -4.45 -7.51
CA LEU A 266 -3.39 -3.10 -7.03
C LEU A 266 -4.51 -2.19 -7.57
N LEU A 267 -5.33 -1.63 -6.68
CA LEU A 267 -6.42 -0.72 -7.05
C LEU A 267 -5.89 0.69 -7.29
N ARG A 268 -5.03 1.18 -6.39
CA ARG A 268 -4.40 2.51 -6.46
C ARG A 268 -3.21 2.61 -5.52
N SER A 269 -2.46 3.70 -5.67
CA SER A 269 -1.50 4.14 -4.65
C SER A 269 -1.58 5.66 -4.48
N PHE A 270 -1.31 6.14 -3.27
CA PHE A 270 -1.39 7.56 -2.94
C PHE A 270 -0.40 7.91 -1.82
N VAL A 271 -0.14 9.21 -1.66
CA VAL A 271 0.75 9.71 -0.60
C VAL A 271 0.03 9.63 0.74
N PHE A 272 0.70 9.03 1.72
CA PHE A 272 0.23 9.02 3.10
C PHE A 272 0.71 10.27 3.83
N HIS A 273 -0.20 11.19 4.11
CA HIS A 273 0.13 12.43 4.81
C HIS A 273 -0.04 12.26 6.31
N ARG A 274 1.05 11.99 7.04
CA ARG A 274 1.05 11.85 8.51
C ARG A 274 0.32 13.00 9.21
N LYS A 275 0.52 14.23 8.72
CA LYS A 275 -0.05 15.47 9.27
C LYS A 275 -1.58 15.56 9.22
N MET A 276 -2.25 14.70 8.44
CA MET A 276 -3.71 14.61 8.46
C MET A 276 -4.26 13.98 9.73
N TRP A 277 -3.45 13.18 10.41
CA TRP A 277 -3.85 12.41 11.56
C TRP A 277 -3.31 13.12 12.79
N LYS A 278 -4.13 13.97 13.41
CA LYS A 278 -3.69 14.82 14.52
C LYS A 278 -3.22 13.96 15.70
N GLY A 279 -2.00 14.23 16.15
CA GLY A 279 -1.36 13.45 17.21
C GLY A 279 -0.81 12.09 16.77
N TYR A 280 -0.84 11.77 15.47
CA TYR A 280 -0.20 10.55 14.97
C TYR A 280 1.32 10.63 15.12
N GLU A 281 1.88 9.58 15.71
CA GLU A 281 3.31 9.40 15.89
C GLU A 281 3.73 8.08 15.26
N HIS A 282 4.61 8.17 14.27
CA HIS A 282 5.23 6.98 13.71
C HIS A 282 6.25 6.42 14.71
N ARG A 283 5.84 5.42 15.50
CA ARG A 283 6.73 4.68 16.39
C ARG A 283 7.31 3.49 15.64
N MET A 284 8.63 3.49 15.43
CA MET A 284 9.33 2.29 14.98
C MET A 284 9.45 1.34 16.17
N THR A 285 9.19 0.04 15.97
CA THR A 285 9.59 -0.97 16.95
C THR A 285 11.09 -0.79 17.17
N LYS A 286 11.47 -0.44 18.41
CA LYS A 286 12.86 -0.50 18.85
C LYS A 286 13.25 -1.98 18.89
N GLY A 287 13.47 -2.61 17.73
CA GLY A 287 14.17 -3.89 17.67
C GLY A 287 15.46 -3.74 18.45
N GLU A 288 15.87 -4.78 19.21
CA GLU A 288 16.95 -4.87 20.20
C GLU A 288 18.26 -4.13 19.83
N ARG A 289 18.19 -2.82 19.73
CA ARG A 289 19.28 -1.91 19.46
C ARG A 289 19.35 -1.05 20.69
N ALA A 290 19.96 -1.62 21.73
CA ALA A 290 20.24 -0.91 22.97
C ALA A 290 20.92 0.46 22.71
N HIS A 291 21.65 0.64 21.60
CA HIS A 291 22.43 1.85 21.33
C HIS A 291 22.50 2.33 19.87
N GLY A 292 21.53 2.00 19.00
CA GLY A 292 21.63 2.32 17.56
C GLY A 292 21.07 3.70 17.16
N ARG A 293 21.94 4.69 16.87
CA ARG A 293 21.58 5.95 16.16
C ARG A 293 21.46 5.73 14.64
N GLY A 294 20.58 4.84 14.20
CA GLY A 294 20.35 4.61 12.77
C GLY A 294 19.31 5.57 12.21
N THR A 295 19.69 6.48 11.32
CA THR A 295 18.76 7.25 10.49
C THR A 295 18.34 6.42 9.28
N THR A 296 17.52 5.38 9.48
CA THR A 296 17.02 4.56 8.36
C THR A 296 16.03 5.36 7.51
N GLY A 297 16.56 5.96 6.44
CA GLY A 297 15.85 6.58 5.33
C GLY A 297 15.55 8.07 5.53
N GLU A 298 16.54 8.95 5.64
CA GLU A 298 16.23 10.39 5.51
C GLU A 298 15.74 10.69 4.09
N GLY A 299 14.63 11.44 3.98
CA GLY A 299 13.97 11.72 2.69
C GLY A 299 12.94 10.68 2.26
N GLY A 300 12.13 11.04 1.26
CA GLY A 300 11.04 10.22 0.72
C GLY A 300 9.67 10.50 1.34
N GLU A 301 8.65 10.65 0.50
CA GLU A 301 7.25 10.67 0.91
C GLU A 301 6.82 9.28 1.42
N ASP A 302 5.84 9.21 2.31
CA ASP A 302 5.21 7.92 2.63
C ASP A 302 4.15 7.60 1.58
N ARG A 303 4.06 6.34 1.18
CA ARG A 303 3.12 5.89 0.15
C ARG A 303 2.32 4.71 0.66
N THR A 304 1.01 4.76 0.42
CA THR A 304 0.08 3.67 0.66
C THR A 304 -0.29 3.01 -0.67
N TRP A 305 -0.30 1.69 -0.69
CA TRP A 305 -0.85 0.87 -1.77
C TRP A 305 -2.11 0.17 -1.27
N GLU A 306 -3.18 0.25 -2.06
CA GLU A 306 -4.44 -0.41 -1.76
C GLU A 306 -4.62 -1.61 -2.71
N PHE A 307 -4.81 -2.77 -2.13
CA PHE A 307 -4.91 -4.04 -2.80
C PHE A 307 -6.28 -4.67 -2.57
N CYS A 308 -6.79 -5.37 -3.58
CA CYS A 308 -7.99 -6.19 -3.51
C CYS A 308 -7.63 -7.63 -3.89
N LEU A 309 -8.17 -8.60 -3.16
CA LEU A 309 -7.92 -10.02 -3.43
C LEU A 309 -8.52 -10.37 -4.81
N LYS A 310 -7.73 -11.02 -5.67
CA LYS A 310 -8.23 -11.54 -6.95
C LYS A 310 -9.11 -12.77 -6.69
N ASP A 311 -10.06 -12.98 -7.61
CA ASP A 311 -10.80 -14.24 -7.71
C ASP A 311 -9.86 -15.42 -8.01
#